data_AF-A0A5K1AQE1-F1
#
_entry.id   AF-A0A5K1AQE1-F1
#
_cell.length_a   1.000
_cell.length_b   1.000
_cell.length_c   1.000
_cell.angle_alpha   90.00
_cell.angle_beta   90.00
_cell.angle_gamma   90.00
#
_symmetry.space_group_name_H-M   'P 1'
#
loop_
_entity.id
_entity.type
_entity.pdbx_description
1 polymer ?
#
loop_
_entity_poly.entity_id
_entity_poly.type
_entity_poly.pdbx_seq_one_letter_code
_entity_poly.pdbx_strand_id
1 'polypeptide(L)' 'VKHDNKAAWPTISNMIAAPNIPPNVQQILMAALSKVNLKQNEEGLWYVDSGVAAHVTDHA' A
#
# COMPACT_ATOMS: atom_id res chain seq x y z
N VAL A 1 -23.40 -36.93 0.21
CA VAL A 1 -22.23 -36.35 -0.50
C VAL A 1 -21.55 -35.41 0.48
N LYS A 2 -20.33 -35.74 0.93
CA LYS A 2 -19.56 -34.96 1.90
C LYS A 2 -18.57 -34.10 1.10
N HIS A 3 -18.71 -32.78 1.16
CA HIS A 3 -17.82 -31.87 0.44
C HIS A 3 -16.64 -31.51 1.34
N ASP A 4 -15.57 -32.28 1.25
CA ASP A 4 -14.28 -31.93 1.85
C ASP A 4 -13.56 -30.95 0.91
N ASN A 5 -13.97 -29.67 0.91
CA ASN A 5 -13.23 -28.61 0.22
C ASN A 5 -12.16 -28.03 1.13
N LYS A 6 -11.09 -28.80 1.38
CA LYS A 6 -9.86 -28.23 1.94
C LYS A 6 -9.22 -27.35 0.87
N ALA A 7 -9.72 -26.12 0.74
CA ALA A 7 -9.12 -25.07 -0.06
C ALA A 7 -7.75 -24.76 0.55
N ALA A 8 -6.71 -25.43 0.05
CA ALA A 8 -5.36 -24.94 0.19
C ALA A 8 -5.31 -23.62 -0.57
N TRP A 9 -5.58 -22.52 0.14
CA TRP A 9 -5.32 -21.20 -0.37
C TRP A 9 -3.86 -21.19 -0.84
N PRO A 10 -3.57 -20.88 -2.11
CA PRO A 10 -2.19 -20.67 -2.50
C PRO A 10 -1.75 -19.42 -1.71
N THR A 11 -1.00 -19.64 -0.64
CA THR A 11 -0.27 -18.56 0.03
C THR A 11 0.66 -17.99 -1.02
N ILE A 12 0.24 -16.91 -1.68
CA ILE A 12 1.12 -16.09 -2.51
C ILE A 12 2.07 -15.41 -1.53
N SER A 13 3.11 -16.14 -1.13
CA SER A 13 4.24 -15.56 -0.44
C SER A 13 5.05 -14.86 -1.52
N ASN A 14 4.70 -13.60 -1.81
CA ASN A 14 5.64 -12.67 -2.42
C ASN A 14 6.70 -12.33 -1.35
N MET A 15 7.48 -13.33 -0.93
CA MET A 15 8.75 -13.10 -0.27
C MET A 15 9.71 -12.64 -1.36
N ILE A 16 9.54 -11.37 -1.77
CA ILE A 16 10.61 -10.62 -2.42
C ILE A 16 11.74 -10.75 -1.40
N ALA A 17 12.74 -11.59 -1.70
CA ALA A 17 13.98 -11.61 -0.98
C ALA A 17 14.47 -10.17 -1.05
N ALA A 18 14.25 -9.41 0.03
CA ALA A 18 14.63 -8.03 0.05
C ALA A 18 16.12 -8.05 -0.33
N PRO A 19 16.55 -7.29 -1.36
CA PRO A 19 17.96 -7.00 -1.50
C PRO A 19 18.44 -6.57 -0.11
N ASN A 20 19.71 -6.78 0.20
CA ASN A 20 20.37 -6.34 1.43
C ASN A 20 20.28 -4.81 1.57
N ILE A 21 19.06 -4.31 1.80
CA ILE A 21 18.69 -2.92 1.97
C ILE A 21 19.27 -2.58 3.33
N PRO A 22 20.22 -1.64 3.40
CA PRO A 22 20.85 -1.34 4.67
C PRO A 22 19.79 -0.83 5.67
N PRO A 23 19.95 -1.07 6.98
CA PRO A 23 18.91 -0.77 7.97
C PRO A 23 18.43 0.69 7.96
N ASN A 24 19.31 1.64 7.62
CA ASN A 24 18.95 3.05 7.48
C ASN A 24 17.94 3.28 6.34
N VAL A 25 18.11 2.62 5.18
CA VAL A 25 17.21 2.71 4.04
C VAL A 25 15.88 2.03 4.36
N GLN A 26 15.89 0.90 5.10
CA GLN A 26 14.64 0.28 5.56
C GLN A 26 13.86 1.21 6.49
N GLN A 27 14.53 1.88 7.42
CA GLN A 27 13.90 2.85 8.33
C GLN A 27 13.32 4.06 7.57
N ILE A 28 14.07 4.59 6.60
CA ILE A 28 13.59 5.67 5.73
C ILE A 28 12.35 5.24 4.95
N LEU A 29 12.38 4.04 4.36
CA LEU A 29 11.25 3.49 3.63
C LEU A 29 10.02 3.31 4.52
N MET A 30 10.16 2.72 5.71
CA MET A 30 9.07 2.57 6.67
C MET A 30 8.50 3.92 7.10
N ALA A 31 9.37 4.89 7.40
CA ALA A 31 8.96 6.24 7.79
C ALA A 31 8.24 6.98 6.65
N ALA A 32 8.66 6.79 5.41
CA ALA A 32 8.00 7.35 4.24
C ALA A 32 6.63 6.70 4.00
N LEU A 33 6.55 5.36 4.04
CA LEU A 33 5.31 4.61 3.87
C LEU A 33 4.29 4.93 4.97
N SER A 34 4.74 5.15 6.21
CA SER A 34 3.86 5.55 7.33
C SER A 34 3.19 6.92 7.12
N LYS A 35 3.68 7.74 6.18
CA LYS A 35 3.12 9.06 5.86
C LYS A 35 2.24 9.05 4.61
N VAL A 36 2.20 7.93 3.89
CA VAL A 36 1.33 7.79 2.72
C VAL A 36 -0.10 7.64 3.22
N ASN A 37 -0.94 8.63 2.91
CA ASN A 37 -2.38 8.52 3.14
C ASN A 37 -2.99 7.73 1.98
N LEU A 38 -3.65 6.61 2.29
CA LEU A 38 -4.37 5.80 1.32
C LEU A 38 -5.86 5.93 1.57
N LYS A 39 -6.63 6.17 0.51
CA LYS A 39 -8.09 6.22 0.56
C LYS A 39 -8.67 5.15 -0.33
N GLN A 40 -9.72 4.49 0.15
CA GLN A 40 -10.46 3.49 -0.62
C GLN A 40 -11.62 4.18 -1.35
N ASN A 41 -11.85 3.85 -2.61
CA ASN A 41 -13.05 4.26 -3.33
C ASN A 41 -14.24 3.32 -3.04
N GLU A 42 -15.40 3.62 -3.62
CA GLU A 42 -16.64 2.84 -3.45
C GLU A 42 -16.52 1.42 -4.03
N GLU A 43 -15.60 1.21 -4.97
CA GLU A 43 -15.32 -0.08 -5.62
C GLU A 43 -14.26 -0.90 -4.86
N GLY A 44 -13.73 -0.38 -3.75
CA GLY A 44 -12.69 -1.06 -2.96
C GLY A 44 -11.25 -0.85 -3.43
N LEU A 45 -11.01 0.03 -4.41
CA LEU A 45 -9.67 0.35 -4.90
C LEU A 45 -9.00 1.41 -4.03
N TRP A 46 -7.72 1.20 -3.73
CA TRP A 46 -6.90 2.11 -2.94
C TRP A 46 -6.15 3.09 -3.83
N TYR A 47 -6.17 4.37 -3.46
CA TYR A 47 -5.36 5.42 -4.09
C TYR A 47 -4.62 6.23 -3.05
N VAL A 48 -3.48 6.80 -3.46
CA VAL A 48 -2.73 7.75 -2.63
C VAL A 48 -3.50 9.06 -2.59
N ASP A 49 -3.93 9.45 -1.40
CA ASP A 49 -4.49 10.76 -1.16
C ASP A 49 -3.33 11.76 -1.09
N SER A 50 -3.01 12.34 -2.24
CA SER A 50 -1.93 13.31 -2.38
C SER A 50 -2.24 14.65 -1.69
N GLY A 51 -3.45 14.84 -1.13
CA GLY A 51 -3.89 16.13 -0.63
C GLY A 51 -3.81 17.17 -1.74
N VAL A 52 -4.88 17.34 -2.53
CA VAL A 52 -4.93 18.41 -3.53
C VAL A 52 -4.61 19.72 -2.80
N ALA A 53 -3.44 20.30 -3.08
CA ALA A 53 -3.20 21.71 -2.83
C ALA A 53 -4.23 22.44 -3.69
N ALA A 54 -5.39 22.73 -3.09
CA ALA A 54 -6.42 23.52 -3.73
C ALA A 54 -5.74 24.83 -4.12
N HIS A 55 -5.54 24.97 -5.43
CA HIS A 55 -5.27 26.20 -6.17
C HIS A 55 -5.17 27.42 -5.25
N VAL A 56 -3.97 27.99 -5.13
CA VAL A 56 -3.87 29.40 -4.75
C VAL A 56 -4.65 30.14 -5.84
N THR A 57 -5.89 30.51 -5.55
CA THR A 57 -6.63 31.49 -6.34
C THR A 57 -5.85 32.79 -6.21
N ASP A 58 -4.96 33.02 -7.17
CA ASP A 58 -4.41 34.34 -7.40
C ASP A 58 -5.57 35.16 -7.99
N HIS A 59 -6.28 35.90 -7.12
CA HIS A 59 -7.25 36.88 -7.55
C HIS A 59 -6.44 38.10 -8.00
N ALA A 60 -6.29 38.23 -9.31
CA ALA A 60 -5.74 39.43 -9.96
C ALA A 60 -6.57 40.68 -9.66
#